data_AF-A0A0A1W009-F1
#
_entry.id   AF-A0A0A1W009-F1
#
_cell.length_a   1.000
_cell.length_b   1.000
_cell.length_c   1.000
_cell.angle_alpha   90.00
_cell.angle_beta   90.00
_cell.angle_gamma   90.00
#
_symmetry.space_group_name_H-M   'P 1'
#
loop_
_entity.id
_entity.type
_entity.pdbx_description
1 polymer ?
#
loop_
_entity_poly.entity_id
_entity_poly.type
_entity_poly.pdbx_seq_one_letter_code
_entity_poly.pdbx_strand_id
1 'polypeptide(L)'
;MNEFSRPHYTKLTACLNNPRLPEADRERLEEAIIKYRQWIIELESINSSQADAVEKLVSATNRYKRFIELDLIFDSSDNFLYRQKGQLKLDNTILEEFLPQLVFRSLQGIDNSFELGPRNTFSGLSFLSSLGNIGQGGQANIRSKNQDFILGKKLYLKSSFDPEFQNYELI
;
A
#
# COMPACT_ATOMS: atom_id res chain seq x y z
N MET A 1 0.95 17.29 -5.92
CA MET A 1 1.06 16.54 -4.66
C MET A 1 0.96 15.06 -5.01
N ASN A 2 1.90 14.22 -4.59
CA ASN A 2 1.74 12.78 -4.77
C ASN A 2 0.57 12.32 -3.90
N GLU A 3 -0.50 11.85 -4.54
CA GLU A 3 -1.67 11.33 -3.85
C GLU A 3 -1.41 9.87 -3.50
N PHE A 4 -1.04 9.61 -2.25
CA PHE A 4 -0.85 8.24 -1.77
C PHE A 4 -2.20 7.56 -1.56
N SER A 5 -2.28 6.26 -1.88
CA SER A 5 -3.43 5.44 -1.55
C SER A 5 -3.72 5.47 -0.04
N ARG A 6 -5.00 5.47 0.34
CA ARG A 6 -5.44 5.51 1.74
C ARG A 6 -6.22 4.25 2.18
N PRO A 7 -5.62 3.05 2.14
CA PRO A 7 -6.31 1.80 2.51
C PRO A 7 -6.77 1.77 3.97
N HIS A 8 -6.01 2.33 4.91
CA HIS A 8 -6.39 2.40 6.32
C HIS A 8 -7.60 3.29 6.53
N TYR A 9 -7.61 4.51 5.97
CA TYR A 9 -8.78 5.40 6.03
C TYR A 9 -10.04 4.75 5.45
N THR A 10 -9.87 4.06 4.33
CA THR A 10 -10.95 3.35 3.65
C THR A 10 -11.52 2.27 4.55
N LYS A 11 -10.67 1.50 5.25
CA LYS A 11 -11.11 0.47 6.19
C LYS A 11 -11.77 1.02 7.44
N LEU A 12 -11.25 2.10 8.03
CA LEU A 12 -11.89 2.77 9.18
C LEU A 12 -13.29 3.24 8.82
N THR A 13 -13.43 3.90 7.66
CA THR A 13 -14.72 4.38 7.15
C THR A 13 -15.68 3.23 6.86
N ALA A 14 -15.19 2.14 6.27
CA ALA A 14 -16.01 0.94 6.03
C ALA A 14 -16.47 0.27 7.34
N CYS A 15 -15.63 0.29 8.38
CA CYS A 15 -15.98 -0.22 9.71
C CYS A 15 -17.08 0.64 10.36
N LEU A 16 -16.94 1.97 10.29
CA LEU A 16 -17.91 2.93 10.84
C LEU A 16 -19.29 2.80 10.17
N ASN A 17 -19.30 2.55 8.86
CA ASN A 17 -20.51 2.36 8.07
C ASN A 17 -21.10 0.93 8.18
N ASN A 18 -20.49 0.05 8.96
CA ASN A 18 -20.99 -1.31 9.13
C ASN A 18 -22.30 -1.30 9.95
N PRO A 19 -23.40 -1.84 9.43
CA PRO A 19 -24.69 -1.84 10.14
C PRO A 19 -24.69 -2.70 11.41
N ARG A 20 -23.68 -3.57 11.59
CA ARG A 20 -23.51 -4.41 12.78
C ARG A 20 -22.60 -3.77 13.85
N LEU A 21 -22.12 -2.54 13.61
CA LEU A 21 -21.29 -1.82 14.56
C LEU A 21 -22.11 -1.48 15.82
N PRO A 22 -21.66 -1.89 17.02
CA PRO A 22 -22.29 -1.48 18.27
C PRO A 22 -22.20 0.03 18.45
N GLU A 23 -23.22 0.62 19.07
CA GLU A 23 -23.26 2.08 19.27
C GLU A 23 -22.12 2.57 20.16
N ALA A 24 -21.72 1.78 21.16
CA ALA A 24 -20.58 2.08 22.03
C ALA A 24 -19.23 2.16 21.28
N ASP A 25 -19.09 1.45 20.15
CA ASP A 25 -17.89 1.47 19.31
C ASP A 25 -17.94 2.55 18.22
N ARG A 26 -19.12 3.12 17.94
CA ARG A 26 -19.31 4.14 16.92
C ARG A 26 -18.54 5.41 17.24
N GLU A 27 -18.74 5.96 18.44
CA GLU A 27 -18.05 7.17 18.89
C GLU A 27 -16.52 6.98 18.90
N ARG A 28 -16.05 5.78 19.28
CA ARG A 28 -14.62 5.44 19.29
C ARG A 28 -14.02 5.42 17.87
N LEU A 29 -14.76 4.88 16.90
CA LEU A 29 -14.34 4.88 15.49
C LEU A 29 -14.34 6.28 14.88
N GLU A 30 -15.29 7.14 15.26
CA GLU A 30 -15.30 8.54 14.86
C GLU A 30 -14.07 9.28 15.41
N GLU A 31 -13.72 9.05 16.69
CA GLU A 31 -12.46 9.54 17.26
C GLU A 31 -11.26 8.99 16.50
N ALA A 32 -11.26 7.71 16.15
CA ALA A 32 -10.17 7.11 15.39
C ALA A 32 -9.94 7.77 14.02
N ILE A 33 -11.02 8.21 13.35
CA ILE A 33 -10.93 8.98 12.10
C ILE A 33 -10.35 10.38 12.35
N ILE A 34 -10.66 11.02 13.48
CA ILE A 34 -10.04 12.30 13.86
C ILE A 34 -8.54 12.11 14.12
N LYS A 35 -8.16 11.11 14.91
CA LYS A 35 -6.75 10.76 15.19
C LYS A 35 -5.99 10.38 13.92
N TYR A 36 -6.65 9.69 12.99
CA TYR A 36 -6.09 9.40 11.66
C TYR A 36 -5.71 10.70 10.92
N ARG A 37 -6.62 11.67 10.84
CA ARG A 37 -6.36 12.95 10.17
C ARG A 37 -5.22 13.71 10.84
N GLN A 38 -5.16 13.68 12.17
CA GLN A 38 -4.04 14.26 12.93
C GLN A 38 -2.71 13.59 12.60
N TRP A 39 -2.69 12.25 12.55
CA TRP A 39 -1.52 11.49 12.14
C TRP A 39 -1.05 11.84 10.73
N ILE A 40 -1.96 11.92 9.76
CA ILE A 40 -1.62 12.34 8.38
C ILE A 40 -1.04 13.76 8.34
N ILE A 41 -1.66 14.72 9.04
CA ILE A 41 -1.14 16.09 9.12
C ILE A 41 0.27 16.12 9.73
N GLU A 42 0.49 15.33 10.80
CA GLU A 42 1.79 15.22 11.44
C GLU A 42 2.84 14.63 10.48
N LEU A 43 2.53 13.52 9.79
CA LEU A 43 3.42 12.97 8.77
C LEU A 43 3.69 13.98 7.64
N GLU A 44 2.65 14.71 7.20
CA GLU A 44 2.75 15.70 6.14
C GLU A 44 3.66 16.88 6.47
N SER A 45 3.78 17.22 7.76
CA SER A 45 4.65 18.28 8.27
C SER A 45 6.15 17.91 8.26
N ILE A 46 6.48 16.62 8.19
CA ILE A 46 7.86 16.12 8.20
C ILE A 46 8.39 16.06 6.76
N ASN A 47 9.62 16.52 6.57
CA ASN A 47 10.28 16.59 5.27
C ASN A 47 11.71 15.99 5.33
N SER A 48 12.24 15.65 4.17
CA SER A 48 13.51 14.92 4.00
C SER A 48 14.77 15.75 4.28
N SER A 49 14.61 17.04 4.54
CA SER A 49 15.73 17.91 4.96
C SER A 49 16.02 17.82 6.46
N GLN A 50 15.10 17.28 7.26
CA GLN A 50 15.29 17.09 8.69
C GLN A 50 16.17 15.87 8.96
N ALA A 51 17.25 16.05 9.73
CA ALA A 51 18.18 14.97 10.07
C ALA A 51 17.52 13.81 10.85
N ASP A 52 16.43 14.10 11.56
CA ASP A 52 15.65 13.18 12.39
C ASP A 52 14.31 12.79 11.76
N ALA A 53 14.14 12.96 10.43
CA ALA A 53 12.88 12.71 9.73
C ALA A 53 12.35 11.28 9.97
N VAL A 54 13.20 10.25 9.85
CA VAL A 54 12.81 8.85 10.07
C VAL A 54 12.30 8.63 11.48
N GLU A 55 13.01 9.15 12.48
CA GLU A 55 12.66 9.00 13.89
C GLU A 55 11.30 9.66 14.21
N LYS A 56 11.08 10.87 13.70
CA LYS A 56 9.80 11.58 13.83
C LYS A 56 8.64 10.83 13.18
N LEU A 57 8.83 10.34 11.95
CA LEU A 57 7.82 9.59 11.20
C LEU A 57 7.43 8.28 11.92
N VAL A 58 8.43 7.55 12.41
CA VAL A 58 8.23 6.32 13.19
C VAL A 58 7.55 6.63 14.53
N SER A 59 7.96 7.69 15.22
CA SER A 59 7.38 8.11 16.49
C SER A 59 5.90 8.51 16.36
N ALA A 60 5.56 9.31 15.35
CA ALA A 60 4.17 9.66 15.02
C ALA A 60 3.32 8.43 14.74
N THR A 61 3.83 7.51 13.94
CA THR A 61 3.12 6.29 13.58
C THR A 61 2.97 5.33 14.76
N ASN A 62 3.98 5.21 15.62
CA ASN A 62 3.88 4.40 16.84
C ASN A 62 2.81 4.92 17.80
N ARG A 63 2.69 6.24 17.96
CA ARG A 63 1.60 6.84 18.77
C ARG A 63 0.24 6.51 18.20
N TYR A 64 0.06 6.71 16.89
CA TYR A 64 -1.20 6.41 16.22
C TYR A 64 -1.55 4.91 16.28
N LYS A 65 -0.58 4.04 15.98
CA LYS A 65 -0.75 2.59 16.03
C LYS A 65 -1.11 2.10 17.42
N ARG A 66 -0.46 2.63 18.47
CA ARG A 66 -0.80 2.34 19.87
C ARG A 66 -2.26 2.68 20.16
N PHE A 67 -2.70 3.87 19.74
CA PHE A 67 -4.10 4.27 19.91
C PHE A 67 -5.06 3.30 19.21
N ILE A 68 -4.78 2.90 17.96
CA ILE A 68 -5.64 1.94 17.25
C ILE A 68 -5.65 0.57 17.92
N GLU A 69 -4.50 0.04 18.32
CA GLU A 69 -4.39 -1.33 18.84
C GLU A 69 -4.87 -1.47 20.27
N LEU A 70 -4.56 -0.51 21.13
CA LEU A 70 -4.91 -0.53 22.54
C LEU A 70 -6.21 0.22 22.77
N ASP A 71 -6.19 1.53 22.56
CA ASP A 71 -7.29 2.41 22.96
C ASP A 71 -8.56 2.15 22.13
N LEU A 72 -8.47 1.89 20.82
CA LEU A 72 -9.66 1.60 20.00
C LEU A 72 -10.09 0.14 20.11
N ILE A 73 -9.19 -0.81 19.82
CA ILE A 73 -9.54 -2.22 19.64
C ILE A 73 -9.57 -3.00 20.96
N PHE A 74 -8.53 -2.89 21.79
CA PHE A 74 -8.39 -3.71 23.00
C PHE A 74 -9.30 -3.22 24.13
N ASP A 75 -9.39 -1.90 24.32
CA ASP A 75 -10.18 -1.27 25.38
C ASP A 75 -11.67 -1.08 25.01
N SER A 76 -12.12 -1.64 23.88
CA SER A 76 -13.55 -1.65 23.53
C SER A 76 -14.33 -2.48 24.54
N SER A 77 -15.48 -1.95 24.98
CA SER A 77 -16.42 -2.69 25.84
C SER A 77 -17.12 -3.82 25.11
N ASP A 78 -17.10 -3.82 23.78
CA ASP A 78 -17.77 -4.78 22.92
C ASP A 78 -16.78 -5.69 22.19
N ASN A 79 -17.17 -6.94 21.99
CA ASN A 79 -16.35 -7.90 21.24
C ASN A 79 -16.33 -7.64 19.73
N PHE A 80 -16.98 -6.60 19.22
CA PHE A 80 -17.06 -6.35 17.78
C PHE A 80 -15.69 -6.00 17.21
N LEU A 81 -15.06 -4.92 17.70
CA LEU A 81 -13.76 -4.47 17.19
C LEU A 81 -12.65 -5.52 17.38
N TYR A 82 -12.64 -6.20 18.54
CA TYR A 82 -11.70 -7.29 18.80
C TYR A 82 -11.84 -8.44 17.77
N ARG A 83 -13.06 -8.87 17.46
CA ARG A 83 -13.31 -9.92 16.45
C ARG A 83 -12.92 -9.46 15.04
N GLN A 84 -13.07 -8.17 14.75
CA GLN A 84 -12.65 -7.60 13.48
C GLN A 84 -11.14 -7.57 13.27
N LYS A 85 -10.32 -7.78 14.33
CA LYS A 85 -8.85 -7.91 14.18
C LYS A 85 -8.45 -9.03 13.22
N GLY A 86 -9.19 -10.14 13.20
CA GLY A 86 -8.97 -11.23 12.23
C GLY A 86 -9.51 -10.95 10.83
N GLN A 87 -10.61 -10.20 10.73
CA GLN A 87 -11.37 -10.01 9.49
C GLN A 87 -11.01 -8.72 8.75
N LEU A 88 -11.17 -7.56 9.40
CA LEU A 88 -10.85 -6.25 8.81
C LEU A 88 -9.35 -5.95 8.86
N LYS A 89 -8.60 -6.50 9.84
CA LYS A 89 -7.15 -6.27 9.99
C LYS A 89 -6.82 -4.77 9.91
N LEU A 90 -7.50 -3.98 10.75
CA LEU A 90 -7.43 -2.51 10.74
C LEU A 90 -5.99 -2.04 11.01
N ASP A 91 -5.31 -2.71 11.94
CA ASP A 91 -3.91 -2.52 12.30
C ASP A 91 -2.93 -2.74 11.14
N ASN A 92 -3.14 -3.78 10.32
CA ASN A 92 -2.22 -4.11 9.23
C ASN A 92 -2.12 -3.00 8.17
N THR A 93 -3.23 -2.34 7.87
CA THR A 93 -3.27 -1.28 6.86
C THR A 93 -2.56 0.02 7.28
N ILE A 94 -2.25 0.19 8.57
CA ILE A 94 -1.48 1.35 9.03
C ILE A 94 -0.10 1.35 8.38
N LEU A 95 0.56 0.19 8.34
CA LEU A 95 1.88 0.06 7.72
C LEU A 95 1.83 0.25 6.20
N GLU A 96 0.75 -0.20 5.56
CA GLU A 96 0.53 0.01 4.12
C GLU A 96 0.46 1.51 3.75
N GLU A 97 -0.17 2.35 4.59
CA GLU A 97 -0.17 3.81 4.42
C GLU A 97 1.13 4.49 4.88
N PHE A 98 1.78 3.93 5.90
CA PHE A 98 2.98 4.50 6.47
C PHE A 98 4.21 4.36 5.56
N LEU A 99 4.41 3.20 4.93
CA LEU A 99 5.62 2.93 4.15
C LEU A 99 5.86 3.93 3.00
N PRO A 100 4.86 4.29 2.18
CA PRO A 100 5.01 5.35 1.18
C PRO A 100 5.41 6.70 1.78
N GLN A 101 4.79 7.08 2.90
CA GLN A 101 5.09 8.33 3.61
C GLN A 101 6.52 8.32 4.15
N LEU A 102 6.94 7.20 4.77
CA LEU A 102 8.29 7.02 5.28
C LEU A 102 9.32 7.23 4.17
N VAL A 103 9.17 6.53 3.05
CA VAL A 103 10.12 6.56 1.94
C VAL A 103 10.18 7.94 1.29
N PHE A 104 9.04 8.52 0.94
CA PHE A 104 8.98 9.83 0.29
C PHE A 104 9.51 10.97 1.17
N ARG A 105 9.30 10.88 2.48
CA ARG A 105 9.64 11.96 3.43
C ARG A 105 10.99 11.80 4.09
N SER A 106 11.61 10.63 4.03
CA SER A 106 12.95 10.42 4.58
C SER A 106 14.04 10.42 3.51
N LEU A 107 13.73 9.97 2.28
CA LEU A 107 14.71 9.89 1.22
C LEU A 107 14.76 11.20 0.42
N GLN A 108 15.98 11.62 0.08
CA GLN A 108 16.23 12.71 -0.85
C GLN A 108 16.42 12.16 -2.26
N GLY A 109 16.04 12.93 -3.28
CA GLY A 109 16.28 12.58 -4.69
C GLY A 109 15.27 11.62 -5.31
N ILE A 110 14.16 11.31 -4.63
CA ILE A 110 13.02 10.66 -5.28
C ILE A 110 12.25 11.72 -6.07
N ASP A 111 12.20 11.55 -7.38
CA ASP A 111 11.39 12.36 -8.29
C ASP A 111 10.18 11.57 -8.83
N ASN A 112 9.41 12.19 -9.72
CA ASN A 112 8.23 11.59 -10.33
C ASN A 112 8.54 10.44 -11.31
N SER A 113 9.81 10.11 -11.55
CA SER A 113 10.19 8.94 -12.37
C SER A 113 10.10 7.63 -11.60
N PHE A 114 10.02 7.70 -10.28
CA PHE A 114 9.85 6.54 -9.41
C PHE A 114 8.37 6.25 -9.15
N GLU A 115 8.06 4.97 -9.12
CA GLU A 115 6.79 4.43 -8.67
C GLU A 115 6.93 3.95 -7.22
N LEU A 116 5.92 4.30 -6.41
CA LEU A 116 5.88 4.06 -4.96
C LEU A 116 4.56 3.39 -4.59
N GLY A 117 4.61 2.43 -3.66
CA GLY A 117 3.43 1.79 -3.07
C GLY A 117 3.17 0.36 -3.55
N PRO A 118 2.01 -0.23 -3.23
CA PRO A 118 1.66 -1.59 -3.59
C PRO A 118 1.57 -1.76 -5.12
N ARG A 119 2.25 -2.78 -5.68
CA ARG A 119 2.25 -3.01 -7.14
C ARG A 119 2.62 -4.43 -7.52
N ASN A 120 2.20 -4.83 -8.72
CA ASN A 120 2.72 -6.03 -9.37
C ASN A 120 4.12 -5.77 -9.91
N THR A 121 5.10 -6.56 -9.47
CA THR A 121 6.49 -6.49 -9.96
C THR A 121 6.84 -7.68 -10.81
N PHE A 122 7.75 -7.47 -11.75
CA PHE A 122 8.34 -8.54 -12.54
C PHE A 122 8.96 -9.62 -11.64
N SER A 123 8.66 -10.88 -11.93
CA SER A 123 9.20 -12.04 -11.21
C SER A 123 9.89 -13.05 -12.12
N GLY A 124 9.57 -13.06 -13.41
CA GLY A 124 10.23 -13.92 -14.39
C GLY A 124 9.69 -13.73 -15.79
N LEU A 125 10.54 -14.07 -16.76
CA LEU A 125 10.20 -14.14 -18.18
C LEU A 125 10.43 -15.56 -18.65
N SER A 126 9.47 -16.14 -19.36
CA SER A 126 9.62 -17.45 -19.97
C SER A 126 9.05 -17.45 -21.37
N PHE A 127 9.68 -18.21 -22.26
CA PHE A 127 9.20 -18.44 -23.62
C PHE A 127 8.64 -19.85 -23.67
N LEU A 128 7.35 -19.97 -23.97
CA LEU A 128 6.67 -21.26 -24.02
C LEU A 128 6.39 -21.61 -25.48
N SER A 129 6.97 -22.72 -25.94
CA SER A 129 6.63 -23.33 -27.22
C SER A 129 6.04 -24.73 -26.98
N SER A 130 5.11 -25.12 -27.83
CA SER A 130 4.47 -26.44 -27.80
C SER A 130 4.56 -27.04 -29.20
N LEU A 131 4.95 -28.31 -29.29
CA LEU A 131 4.98 -29.07 -30.54
C LEU A 131 3.58 -29.25 -31.15
N GLY A 132 2.50 -29.09 -30.36
CA GLY A 132 1.12 -29.22 -30.80
C GLY A 132 0.49 -27.94 -31.36
N ASN A 133 1.09 -26.78 -31.16
CA ASN A 133 0.64 -25.49 -31.70
C ASN A 133 1.63 -24.98 -32.75
N ILE A 134 1.57 -25.57 -33.94
CA ILE A 134 2.37 -25.15 -35.10
C ILE A 134 1.83 -23.79 -35.57
N GLY A 135 2.45 -22.70 -35.12
CA GLY A 135 2.12 -21.33 -35.50
C GLY A 135 1.76 -20.38 -34.34
N GLN A 136 1.57 -20.88 -33.12
CA GLN A 136 1.34 -20.08 -31.91
C GLN A 136 2.21 -20.59 -30.76
N GLY A 137 3.44 -20.11 -30.68
CA GLY A 137 4.39 -20.50 -29.63
C GLY A 137 5.64 -19.63 -29.63
N GLY A 138 6.36 -19.62 -28.52
CA GLY A 138 7.57 -18.81 -28.31
C GLY A 138 7.31 -17.37 -27.86
N GLN A 139 6.05 -16.97 -27.60
CA GLN A 139 5.71 -15.66 -27.08
C GLN A 139 6.28 -15.47 -25.66
N ALA A 140 6.61 -14.23 -25.34
CA ALA A 140 7.06 -13.83 -24.01
C ALA A 140 5.90 -13.95 -23.00
N ASN A 141 6.06 -14.82 -22.00
CA ASN A 141 5.17 -14.89 -20.86
C ASN A 141 5.84 -14.22 -19.65
N ILE A 142 5.28 -13.08 -19.23
CA ILE A 142 5.72 -12.35 -18.04
C ILE A 142 4.95 -12.85 -16.81
N ARG A 143 5.71 -13.31 -15.81
CA ARG A 143 5.18 -13.59 -14.48
C ARG A 143 5.40 -12.38 -13.61
N SER A 144 4.35 -11.96 -12.93
CA SER A 144 4.40 -10.87 -11.96
C SER A 144 3.98 -11.35 -10.57
N LYS A 145 4.51 -10.70 -9.54
CA LYS A 145 4.13 -10.95 -8.14
C LYS A 145 3.62 -9.65 -7.53
N ASN A 146 2.50 -9.72 -6.82
CA ASN A 146 2.02 -8.62 -6.00
C ASN A 146 3.02 -8.39 -4.85
N GLN A 147 3.51 -7.16 -4.72
CA GLN A 147 4.30 -6.70 -3.60
C GLN A 147 3.49 -5.70 -2.79
N ASP A 148 3.60 -5.79 -1.47
CA ASP A 148 2.92 -4.87 -0.56
C ASP A 148 3.49 -3.44 -0.66
N PHE A 149 4.76 -3.31 -1.05
CA PHE A 149 5.40 -2.02 -1.27
C PHE A 149 6.57 -2.12 -2.27
N ILE A 150 6.69 -1.13 -3.15
CA ILE A 150 7.83 -0.97 -4.05
C ILE A 150 8.38 0.47 -4.03
N LEU A 151 9.68 0.59 -4.30
CA LEU A 151 10.30 1.79 -4.82
C LEU A 151 11.03 1.36 -6.10
N GLY A 152 10.51 1.75 -7.26
CA GLY A 152 11.03 1.25 -8.53
C GLY A 152 10.80 2.20 -9.69
N LYS A 153 11.29 1.81 -10.87
CA LYS A 153 11.03 2.51 -12.12
C LYS A 153 10.23 1.61 -13.05
N LYS A 154 9.34 2.21 -13.83
CA LYS A 154 8.62 1.49 -14.88
C LYS A 154 9.57 1.19 -16.04
N LEU A 155 9.60 -0.07 -16.45
CA LEU A 155 10.28 -0.52 -17.65
C LEU A 155 9.25 -1.07 -18.63
N TYR A 156 9.55 -0.96 -19.92
CA TYR A 156 8.74 -1.51 -21.00
C TYR A 156 9.54 -2.61 -21.69
N LEU A 157 8.89 -3.73 -21.98
CA LEU A 157 9.50 -4.86 -22.69
C LEU A 157 8.89 -4.97 -24.09
N LYS A 158 9.76 -5.12 -25.09
CA LYS A 158 9.37 -5.31 -26.48
C LYS A 158 9.84 -6.69 -26.93
N SER A 159 8.94 -7.51 -27.48
CA SER A 159 9.29 -8.81 -28.06
C SER A 159 8.76 -8.93 -29.49
N SER A 160 9.49 -9.65 -30.34
CA SER A 160 9.17 -9.79 -31.77
C SER A 160 9.80 -11.07 -32.32
N PHE A 161 9.11 -11.71 -33.26
CA PHE A 161 9.70 -12.75 -34.12
C PHE A 161 10.31 -12.18 -35.40
N ASP A 162 10.00 -10.93 -35.72
CA ASP A 162 10.60 -10.16 -36.80
C ASP A 162 11.87 -9.44 -36.28
N PRO A 163 13.06 -9.69 -36.86
CA PRO A 163 14.31 -9.06 -36.42
C PRO A 163 14.29 -7.53 -36.53
N GLU A 164 13.47 -6.97 -37.42
CA GLU A 164 13.31 -5.52 -37.59
C GLU A 164 12.26 -4.92 -36.64
N PHE A 165 11.61 -5.75 -35.81
CA PHE A 165 10.58 -5.37 -34.86
C PHE A 165 9.44 -4.53 -35.47
N GLN A 166 9.07 -4.79 -36.73
CA GLN A 166 7.91 -4.17 -37.37
C GLN A 166 6.60 -4.74 -36.80
N ASN A 167 6.61 -6.03 -36.44
CA ASN A 167 5.48 -6.73 -35.81
C ASN A 167 5.85 -7.16 -34.38
N TYR A 168 5.75 -6.23 -33.43
CA TYR A 168 6.14 -6.44 -32.05
C TYR A 168 4.96 -6.43 -31.08
N GLU A 169 5.16 -7.08 -29.93
CA GLU A 169 4.31 -6.96 -28.76
C GLU A 169 5.02 -6.07 -27.72
N LEU A 170 4.30 -5.04 -27.23
CA LEU A 170 4.72 -4.20 -26.11
C LEU A 170 4.06 -4.72 -24.84
N ILE A 171 4.87 -5.01 -23.83
CA ILE A 171 4.46 -5.55 -22.53
C ILE A 171 4.87 -4.58 -21.43
#